data_AF-A0A060X187-F1
#
_entry.id   AF-A0A060X187-F1
#
_cell.length_a   1.000
_cell.length_b   1.000
_cell.length_c   1.000
_cell.angle_alpha   90.00
_cell.angle_beta   90.00
_cell.angle_gamma   90.00
#
_symmetry.space_group_name_H-M   'P 1'
#
loop_
_entity.id
_entity.type
_entity.pdbx_description
1 polymer ?
#
loop_
_entity_poly.entity_id
_entity_poly.type
_entity_poly.pdbx_seq_one_letter_code
_entity_poly.pdbx_strand_id
1 'polypeptide(L)'
;MSYVKTVPALTRAGVDINVRRLNTLSNRRAQSTVASTQADQDVTNRESYSSRKSRNASSSPKISIDFELTQEAYKSKDNLELLRSLVVFKLCSYDLLVDKNKELMDISKFVLGKKAFEQFMKMTFYGQFVAGEDHKSIKSLIQKNRAFGVGSVLDYSVEEDLTQEDAVTKEMDSCVSATEKEGMSKSQYKAHQQFGDRRGGVTGARTYFYSDEAKCDQHMETFLKCIKASGGSSVDGFSAIKMTALGRPQFLLKFSEVLVKWKRFFSFLAAQQGRDGMEALEQRLELQPLQEFMTTLGATGDFHGWFTGEKQGSGTIDRLDWNSLIDDRIKISDLLVVPNLETGQLEPLLNKFTEEEEKQMKRMLQRLDVLANHAEEHSVRLMVDAEQTYFQPAISTLTVEMQRIYNRGKPVIFNTYQCYLKEAYDIVTMDVELSRREGWFFGAKLVRGAYMYQERSRAEEIGYEDPINPDYETTNMMYHKCLDYILDEIVLNRNANVMVASHNEDTVKHTLRRQVSLLHCMALA
;
A
#
# COMPACT_ATOMS: atom_id res chain seq x y z
N MET A 1 -12.99 21.48 41.18
CA MET A 1 -11.71 20.98 41.72
C MET A 1 -11.37 19.69 40.98
N SER A 2 -10.51 19.82 39.98
CA SER A 2 -10.13 18.75 39.04
C SER A 2 -8.92 18.00 39.59
N TYR A 3 -9.01 16.68 39.69
CA TYR A 3 -7.87 15.79 39.94
C TYR A 3 -7.69 14.92 38.70
N VAL A 4 -6.77 15.33 37.83
CA VAL A 4 -6.22 14.48 36.76
C VAL A 4 -4.90 13.93 37.28
N LYS A 5 -4.83 12.62 37.50
CA LYS A 5 -3.59 11.89 37.78
C LYS A 5 -2.89 11.61 36.45
N THR A 6 -1.77 12.28 36.20
CA THR A 6 -0.81 11.91 35.16
C THR A 6 0.05 10.73 35.64
N VAL A 7 0.15 9.69 34.83
CA VAL A 7 1.07 8.56 35.04
C VAL A 7 2.32 8.81 34.19
N PRO A 8 3.54 8.85 34.76
CA PRO A 8 4.76 8.94 33.98
C PRO A 8 5.23 7.55 33.53
N ALA A 9 5.37 7.36 32.21
CA ALA A 9 6.07 6.23 31.63
C ALA A 9 7.59 6.54 31.62
N LEU A 10 8.33 5.93 32.53
CA LEU A 10 9.79 5.92 32.56
C LEU A 10 10.27 4.51 32.86
N THR A 11 10.77 3.82 31.84
CA THR A 11 11.95 2.93 31.90
C THR A 11 12.13 2.22 30.55
N ARG A 12 13.11 2.64 29.74
CA ARG A 12 13.80 1.74 28.82
C ARG A 12 15.31 1.91 28.98
N ALA A 13 15.92 0.74 29.15
CA ALA A 13 17.31 0.40 29.42
C ALA A 13 18.37 1.40 28.93
N GLY A 14 19.22 1.81 29.85
CA GLY A 14 20.48 2.49 29.57
C GLY A 14 21.50 1.54 28.94
N VAL A 15 22.19 2.05 27.92
CA VAL A 15 23.46 1.52 27.46
C VAL A 15 24.47 2.65 27.59
N ASP A 16 25.32 2.56 28.61
CA ASP A 16 26.45 3.46 28.86
C ASP A 16 27.50 3.29 27.75
N ILE A 17 27.66 4.32 26.89
CA ILE A 17 28.79 4.40 25.97
C ILE A 17 29.92 5.20 26.65
N ASN A 18 30.97 4.47 27.01
CA ASN A 18 32.14 5.00 27.71
C ASN A 18 33.09 5.70 26.72
N VAL A 19 33.10 7.03 26.72
CA VAL A 19 34.01 7.85 25.88
C VAL A 19 35.32 8.09 26.61
N ARG A 20 36.37 7.31 26.32
CA ARG A 20 37.78 7.67 26.62
C ARG A 20 38.79 6.96 25.70
N ARG A 21 39.35 7.69 24.73
CA ARG A 21 40.80 8.03 24.61
C ARG A 21 41.15 8.52 23.20
N LEU A 22 41.37 9.83 23.11
CA LEU A 22 42.31 10.45 22.18
C LEU A 22 43.71 10.39 22.81
N ASN A 23 44.72 9.90 22.08
CA ASN A 23 45.91 10.66 21.71
C ASN A 23 47.06 9.78 21.20
N THR A 24 47.87 10.41 20.33
CA THR A 24 49.23 10.06 19.86
C THR A 24 49.23 9.08 18.67
N LEU A 25 49.87 9.30 17.51
CA LEU A 25 51.11 9.99 17.12
C LEU A 25 50.98 10.45 15.65
N SER A 26 51.21 11.70 15.31
CA SER A 26 52.46 12.24 14.72
C SER A 26 52.94 11.57 13.42
N ASN A 27 52.76 12.30 12.31
CA ASN A 27 53.68 12.50 11.18
C ASN A 27 54.71 11.38 10.87
N ARG A 28 54.58 10.76 9.70
CA ARG A 28 55.72 10.51 8.81
C ARG A 28 55.29 10.44 7.34
N ARG A 29 56.00 11.22 6.54
CA ARG A 29 55.91 11.42 5.09
C ARG A 29 57.06 10.65 4.45
N ALA A 30 56.80 9.84 3.43
CA ALA A 30 57.71 9.43 2.33
C ALA A 30 57.04 8.25 1.57
N GLN A 31 56.54 8.47 0.35
CA GLN A 31 57.24 8.27 -0.94
C GLN A 31 57.47 6.79 -1.32
N SER A 32 56.62 6.32 -2.24
CA SER A 32 56.95 5.72 -3.57
C SER A 32 58.24 4.91 -3.72
N THR A 33 58.11 3.65 -4.15
CA THR A 33 58.72 3.00 -5.36
C THR A 33 58.20 1.55 -5.43
N VAL A 34 57.40 1.13 -6.42
CA VAL A 34 57.73 0.60 -7.77
C VAL A 34 58.41 -0.79 -7.78
N ALA A 35 57.62 -1.77 -8.23
CA ALA A 35 57.87 -2.88 -9.17
C ALA A 35 58.72 -4.13 -8.81
N SER A 36 58.04 -5.28 -9.01
CA SER A 36 58.49 -6.53 -9.66
C SER A 36 59.53 -7.38 -8.89
N THR A 37 59.63 -8.70 -9.01
CA THR A 37 59.29 -9.65 -10.09
C THR A 37 59.19 -11.06 -9.47
N GLN A 38 58.55 -11.97 -10.20
CA GLN A 38 58.46 -13.41 -9.93
C GLN A 38 59.83 -14.12 -9.95
N ALA A 39 59.94 -15.22 -9.21
CA ALA A 39 60.74 -16.38 -9.61
C ALA A 39 60.20 -17.67 -8.94
N ASP A 40 59.85 -18.61 -9.80
CA ASP A 40 59.51 -20.02 -9.55
C ASP A 40 60.75 -20.89 -9.26
N GLN A 41 60.48 -22.17 -8.92
CA GLN A 41 61.35 -23.39 -8.84
C GLN A 41 61.72 -23.83 -7.41
N ASP A 42 61.65 -25.10 -7.00
CA ASP A 42 61.14 -26.35 -7.61
C ASP A 42 61.04 -27.44 -6.51
N VAL A 43 60.06 -28.34 -6.68
CA VAL A 43 60.09 -29.81 -6.46
C VAL A 43 60.65 -30.41 -5.15
N THR A 44 59.81 -31.20 -4.45
CA THR A 44 60.08 -32.63 -4.19
C THR A 44 58.81 -33.42 -3.84
N ASN A 45 58.60 -34.50 -4.59
CA ASN A 45 57.58 -35.53 -4.44
C ASN A 45 57.62 -36.26 -3.08
N ARG A 46 56.44 -36.62 -2.56
CA ARG A 46 56.17 -37.99 -2.05
C ARG A 46 54.67 -38.25 -1.92
N GLU A 47 54.25 -39.34 -2.55
CA GLU A 47 52.88 -39.87 -2.60
C GLU A 47 52.44 -40.44 -1.24
N SER A 48 51.16 -40.26 -0.90
CA SER A 48 50.41 -41.22 -0.08
C SER A 48 48.89 -41.01 -0.20
N TYR A 49 48.25 -41.94 -0.94
CA TYR A 49 46.94 -42.56 -0.76
C TYR A 49 45.78 -41.80 -0.06
N SER A 50 44.67 -41.71 -0.81
CA SER A 50 43.28 -41.95 -0.39
C SER A 50 42.63 -41.00 0.63
N SER A 51 41.87 -40.04 0.13
CA SER A 51 40.44 -39.93 0.46
C SER A 51 39.70 -39.12 -0.61
N ARG A 52 38.70 -39.73 -1.24
CA ARG A 52 37.75 -39.08 -2.15
C ARG A 52 36.97 -38.02 -1.36
N LYS A 53 37.41 -36.77 -1.40
CA LYS A 53 36.54 -35.63 -1.08
C LYS A 53 35.60 -35.40 -2.26
N SER A 54 34.33 -35.66 -2.01
CA SER A 54 33.17 -35.10 -2.69
C SER A 54 33.50 -33.70 -3.22
N ARG A 55 33.56 -33.55 -4.55
CA ARG A 55 33.70 -32.24 -5.20
C ARG A 55 32.36 -31.53 -5.10
N ASN A 56 32.32 -30.59 -4.18
CA ASN A 56 31.56 -29.33 -4.17
C ASN A 56 30.28 -29.31 -5.00
N ALA A 57 29.16 -29.35 -4.28
CA ALA A 57 27.91 -28.74 -4.68
C ALA A 57 28.19 -27.34 -5.25
N SER A 58 27.61 -27.06 -6.41
CA SER A 58 27.59 -25.78 -7.08
C SER A 58 27.16 -24.68 -6.10
N SER A 59 28.12 -23.84 -5.67
CA SER A 59 27.80 -22.63 -4.93
C SER A 59 27.06 -21.70 -5.87
N SER A 60 25.74 -21.58 -5.69
CA SER A 60 24.98 -20.50 -6.30
C SER A 60 25.65 -19.16 -5.96
N PRO A 61 25.79 -18.23 -6.91
CA PRO A 61 26.36 -16.91 -6.67
C PRO A 61 25.53 -16.22 -5.58
N LYS A 62 26.11 -16.09 -4.39
CA LYS A 62 25.53 -15.30 -3.30
C LYS A 62 25.63 -13.83 -3.70
N ILE A 63 24.51 -13.22 -4.07
CA ILE A 63 24.43 -11.76 -4.12
C ILE A 63 24.59 -11.26 -2.68
N SER A 64 25.75 -10.67 -2.39
CA SER A 64 26.04 -10.00 -1.13
C SER A 64 25.91 -8.51 -1.36
N ILE A 65 24.80 -7.91 -0.90
CA ILE A 65 24.65 -6.46 -0.86
C ILE A 65 25.14 -5.98 0.50
N ASP A 66 26.06 -5.04 0.47
CA ASP A 66 26.57 -4.35 1.65
C ASP A 66 25.84 -3.01 1.81
N PHE A 67 25.03 -2.89 2.86
CA PHE A 67 24.27 -1.67 3.17
C PHE A 67 25.14 -0.60 3.83
N GLU A 68 26.38 -0.92 4.23
CA GLU A 68 27.32 0.03 4.85
C GLU A 68 28.13 0.83 3.80
N LEU A 69 27.96 0.54 2.50
CA LEU A 69 28.58 1.27 1.39
C LEU A 69 27.92 2.64 1.16
N THR A 70 28.05 3.53 2.15
CA THR A 70 27.47 4.88 2.15
C THR A 70 27.91 5.73 0.95
N GLN A 71 29.14 5.55 0.44
CA GLN A 71 29.63 6.27 -0.73
C GLN A 71 28.78 5.97 -1.98
N GLU A 72 28.38 4.72 -2.19
CA GLU A 72 27.50 4.36 -3.31
C GLU A 72 26.06 4.80 -3.05
N ALA A 73 25.56 4.65 -1.81
CA ALA A 73 24.20 5.09 -1.45
C ALA A 73 23.96 6.60 -1.66
N TYR A 74 24.98 7.42 -1.40
CA TYR A 74 24.90 8.89 -1.53
C TYR A 74 25.60 9.45 -2.77
N LYS A 75 25.98 8.60 -3.73
CA LYS A 75 26.69 9.00 -4.96
C LYS A 75 25.98 10.07 -5.80
N SER A 76 24.65 10.10 -5.71
CA SER A 76 23.81 11.09 -6.39
C SER A 76 23.75 12.45 -5.66
N LYS A 77 24.31 12.57 -4.45
CA LYS A 77 24.19 13.75 -3.59
C LYS A 77 25.48 14.55 -3.54
N ASP A 78 25.36 15.87 -3.52
CA ASP A 78 26.47 16.77 -3.27
C ASP A 78 26.67 17.07 -1.77
N ASN A 79 27.81 17.69 -1.42
CA ASN A 79 28.15 17.99 -0.03
C ASN A 79 27.15 18.94 0.66
N LEU A 80 26.51 19.84 -0.09
CA LEU A 80 25.52 20.77 0.46
C LEU A 80 24.18 20.08 0.71
N GLU A 81 23.76 19.17 -0.18
CA GLU A 81 22.60 18.30 0.00
C GLU A 81 22.77 17.40 1.23
N LEU A 82 23.97 16.87 1.45
CA LEU A 82 24.30 16.07 2.63
C LEU A 82 24.31 16.90 3.92
N LEU A 83 24.90 18.10 3.90
CA LEU A 83 24.87 19.02 5.03
C LEU A 83 23.43 19.43 5.39
N ARG A 84 22.62 19.78 4.38
CA ARG A 84 21.20 20.09 4.58
C ARG A 84 20.48 18.90 5.20
N SER A 85 20.73 17.69 4.70
CA SER A 85 20.12 16.47 5.25
C SER A 85 20.48 16.31 6.73
N LEU A 86 21.76 16.44 7.08
CA LEU A 86 22.23 16.35 8.47
C LEU A 86 21.53 17.37 9.39
N VAL A 87 21.44 18.62 8.94
CA VAL A 87 20.78 19.69 9.71
C VAL A 87 19.29 19.42 9.86
N VAL A 88 18.58 19.11 8.76
CA VAL A 88 17.13 18.88 8.77
C VAL A 88 16.77 17.68 9.63
N PHE A 89 17.46 16.53 9.47
CA PHE A 89 17.20 15.36 10.30
C PHE A 89 17.54 15.60 11.76
N LYS A 90 18.58 16.38 12.06
CA LYS A 90 18.87 16.78 13.44
C LYS A 90 17.76 17.67 14.01
N LEU A 91 17.21 18.60 13.23
CA LEU A 91 16.09 19.43 13.66
C LEU A 91 14.82 18.60 13.91
N CYS A 92 14.53 17.63 13.05
CA CYS A 92 13.42 16.69 13.24
C CYS A 92 13.59 15.77 14.46
N SER A 93 14.80 15.64 15.02
CA SER A 93 15.03 14.85 16.24
C SER A 93 14.63 15.57 17.54
N TYR A 94 14.19 16.83 17.47
CA TYR A 94 13.72 17.58 18.63
C TYR A 94 12.19 17.58 18.72
N ASP A 95 11.64 16.84 19.68
CA ASP A 95 10.19 16.68 19.88
C ASP A 95 9.44 18.02 19.95
N LEU A 96 9.97 18.99 20.70
CA LEU A 96 9.35 20.32 20.81
C LEU A 96 9.18 21.04 19.46
N LEU A 97 10.14 20.87 18.54
CA LEU A 97 10.07 21.47 17.21
C LEU A 97 9.01 20.77 16.36
N VAL A 98 8.93 19.46 16.45
CA VAL A 98 7.95 18.64 15.73
C VAL A 98 6.54 18.90 16.26
N ASP A 99 6.35 18.88 17.59
CA ASP A 99 5.05 19.04 18.23
C ASP A 99 4.48 20.46 18.04
N LYS A 100 5.34 21.49 18.07
CA LYS A 100 4.93 22.89 17.91
C LYS A 100 5.19 23.46 16.52
N ASN A 101 5.30 22.60 15.50
CA ASN A 101 5.71 23.03 14.16
C ASN A 101 4.81 24.14 13.59
N LYS A 102 3.49 24.09 13.82
CA LYS A 102 2.52 25.03 13.25
C LYS A 102 2.70 26.43 13.84
N GLU A 103 2.76 26.51 15.17
CA GLU A 103 3.04 27.77 15.90
C GLU A 103 4.38 28.36 15.49
N LEU A 104 5.42 27.53 15.40
CA LEU A 104 6.76 27.95 14.99
C LEU A 104 6.79 28.46 13.55
N MET A 105 6.07 27.79 12.64
CA MET A 105 5.96 28.24 11.25
C MET A 105 5.22 29.58 11.16
N ASP A 106 4.15 29.78 11.91
CA ASP A 106 3.39 31.04 11.89
C ASP A 106 4.20 32.20 12.48
N ILE A 107 4.89 31.98 13.60
CA ILE A 107 5.83 32.97 14.17
C ILE A 107 6.95 33.27 13.17
N SER A 108 7.54 32.25 12.55
CA SER A 108 8.63 32.43 11.59
C SER A 108 8.18 33.18 10.34
N LYS A 109 6.98 32.88 9.81
CA LYS A 109 6.36 33.63 8.70
C LYS A 109 6.11 35.09 9.06
N PHE A 110 5.64 35.35 10.29
CA PHE A 110 5.39 36.70 10.78
C PHE A 110 6.69 37.50 10.93
N VAL A 111 7.73 36.90 11.51
CA VAL A 111 9.02 37.57 11.80
C VAL A 111 9.85 37.79 10.52
N LEU A 112 9.97 36.76 9.67
CA LEU A 112 10.82 36.82 8.46
C LEU A 112 10.10 37.45 7.27
N GLY A 113 8.77 37.47 7.29
CA GLY A 113 7.93 37.78 6.13
C GLY A 113 7.86 36.61 5.13
N LYS A 114 6.80 36.61 4.32
CA LYS A 114 6.43 35.47 3.43
C LYS A 114 7.56 35.00 2.52
N LYS A 115 8.19 35.92 1.78
CA LYS A 115 9.23 35.57 0.78
C LYS A 115 10.49 34.97 1.42
N ALA A 116 10.96 35.56 2.52
CA ALA A 116 12.17 35.06 3.19
C ALA A 116 11.90 33.72 3.89
N PHE A 117 10.71 33.56 4.47
CA PHE A 117 10.27 32.27 5.02
C PHE A 117 10.20 31.19 3.94
N GLU A 118 9.56 31.46 2.80
CA GLU A 118 9.48 30.50 1.69
C GLU A 118 10.87 30.10 1.20
N GLN A 119 11.79 31.06 1.04
CA GLN A 119 13.16 30.78 0.64
C GLN A 119 13.90 29.92 1.69
N PHE A 120 13.73 30.24 2.98
CA PHE A 120 14.30 29.46 4.07
C PHE A 120 13.78 28.00 4.06
N MET A 121 12.48 27.80 3.89
CA MET A 121 11.88 26.47 3.80
C MET A 121 12.40 25.69 2.59
N LYS A 122 12.54 26.34 1.42
CA LYS A 122 13.13 25.74 0.22
C LYS A 122 14.59 25.31 0.42
N MET A 123 15.36 26.08 1.19
CA MET A 123 16.75 25.71 1.51
C MET A 123 16.86 24.62 2.58
N THR A 124 15.80 24.35 3.34
CA THR A 124 15.79 23.42 4.47
C THR A 124 14.79 22.27 4.25
N PHE A 125 13.66 22.26 4.96
CA PHE A 125 12.70 21.17 5.03
C PHE A 125 12.03 20.89 3.67
N TYR A 126 11.56 21.91 2.97
CA TYR A 126 10.88 21.74 1.70
C TYR A 126 11.84 21.18 0.64
N GLY A 127 13.06 21.73 0.54
CA GLY A 127 14.06 21.19 -0.38
C GLY A 127 14.55 19.78 -0.02
N GLN A 128 14.39 19.35 1.24
CA GLN A 128 14.77 18.01 1.69
C GLN A 128 13.70 16.96 1.37
N PHE A 129 12.43 17.28 1.58
CA PHE A 129 11.32 16.31 1.48
C PHE A 129 10.46 16.46 0.23
N VAL A 130 10.50 17.62 -0.44
CA VAL A 130 9.69 17.89 -1.64
C VAL A 130 10.61 18.04 -2.85
N ALA A 131 10.31 17.27 -3.89
CA ALA A 131 11.12 17.22 -5.11
C ALA A 131 11.13 18.55 -5.89
N GLY A 132 10.06 19.33 -5.79
CA GLY A 132 9.88 20.61 -6.47
C GLY A 132 8.42 21.09 -6.40
N GLU A 133 8.19 22.32 -6.86
CA GLU A 133 6.89 22.99 -6.74
C GLU A 133 5.93 22.62 -7.87
N ASP A 134 6.47 22.15 -9.00
CA ASP A 134 5.68 21.83 -10.18
C ASP A 134 6.34 20.74 -11.06
N HIS A 135 5.56 20.28 -12.03
CA HIS A 135 5.94 19.26 -13.01
C HIS A 135 7.14 19.65 -13.91
N LYS A 136 7.56 20.92 -13.97
CA LYS A 136 8.72 21.37 -14.76
C LYS A 136 9.99 21.37 -13.92
N SER A 137 9.91 21.92 -12.72
CA SER A 137 11.03 22.04 -11.76
C SER A 137 11.57 20.68 -11.33
N ILE A 138 10.71 19.66 -11.21
CA ILE A 138 11.13 18.31 -10.81
C ILE A 138 11.88 17.53 -11.89
N LYS A 139 11.79 17.92 -13.18
CA LYS A 139 12.36 17.12 -14.29
C LYS A 139 13.87 16.94 -14.17
N SER A 140 14.59 17.99 -13.82
CA SER A 140 16.05 17.92 -13.64
C SER A 140 16.44 16.97 -12.51
N LEU A 141 15.67 16.93 -11.43
CA LEU A 141 15.93 16.04 -10.30
C LEU A 141 15.66 14.58 -10.68
N ILE A 142 14.56 14.31 -11.40
CA ILE A 142 14.23 12.97 -11.90
C ILE A 142 15.34 12.47 -12.84
N GLN A 143 15.79 13.30 -13.77
CA GLN A 143 16.88 12.96 -14.70
C GLN A 143 18.21 12.74 -13.97
N LYS A 144 18.56 13.59 -12.99
CA LYS A 144 19.74 13.43 -12.14
C LYS A 144 19.70 12.07 -11.43
N ASN A 145 18.62 11.77 -10.71
CA ASN A 145 18.47 10.50 -9.99
C ASN A 145 18.52 9.29 -10.93
N ARG A 146 17.88 9.39 -12.10
CA ARG A 146 17.88 8.34 -13.12
C ARG A 146 19.27 8.03 -13.65
N ALA A 147 20.14 9.03 -13.78
CA ALA A 147 21.54 8.81 -14.20
C ALA A 147 22.32 7.92 -13.21
N PHE A 148 21.85 7.81 -11.96
CA PHE A 148 22.40 6.91 -10.93
C PHE A 148 21.54 5.64 -10.73
N GLY A 149 20.65 5.32 -11.67
CA GLY A 149 19.79 4.13 -11.59
C GLY A 149 18.58 4.25 -10.65
N VAL A 150 18.29 5.45 -10.14
CA VAL A 150 17.16 5.69 -9.24
C VAL A 150 15.94 6.20 -10.01
N GLY A 151 14.88 5.39 -10.06
CA GLY A 151 13.58 5.76 -10.64
C GLY A 151 12.82 6.78 -9.79
N SER A 152 11.63 7.18 -10.24
CA SER A 152 10.79 8.13 -9.50
C SER A 152 9.32 7.71 -9.54
N VAL A 153 8.69 7.79 -8.37
CA VAL A 153 7.23 7.73 -8.22
C VAL A 153 6.79 9.14 -7.90
N LEU A 154 6.04 9.77 -8.80
CA LEU A 154 5.52 11.10 -8.56
C LEU A 154 4.28 11.03 -7.71
N ASP A 155 4.29 11.82 -6.66
CA ASP A 155 3.25 11.82 -5.67
C ASP A 155 2.88 13.27 -5.31
N TYR A 156 1.63 13.64 -5.58
CA TYR A 156 1.17 15.00 -5.44
C TYR A 156 0.76 15.30 -4.00
N SER A 157 1.62 16.05 -3.30
CA SER A 157 1.39 16.47 -1.92
C SER A 157 0.60 17.77 -1.86
N VAL A 158 -0.72 17.69 -1.98
CA VAL A 158 -1.62 18.73 -1.48
C VAL A 158 -2.50 18.15 -0.38
N GLU A 159 -2.24 18.59 0.84
CA GLU A 159 -3.08 18.38 2.00
C GLU A 159 -3.81 19.69 2.27
N GLU A 160 -5.09 19.61 2.66
CA GLU A 160 -5.79 20.80 3.12
C GLU A 160 -5.34 21.17 4.54
N ASP A 161 -4.91 22.42 4.73
CA ASP A 161 -4.65 23.01 6.03
C ASP A 161 -5.98 23.30 6.77
N LEU A 162 -6.72 22.24 7.11
CA LEU A 162 -7.95 22.34 7.90
C LEU A 162 -7.64 22.33 9.39
N THR A 163 -8.42 23.07 10.19
CA THR A 163 -8.48 22.82 11.63
C THR A 163 -9.03 21.40 11.89
N GLN A 164 -8.80 20.87 13.09
CA GLN A 164 -9.36 19.56 13.45
C GLN A 164 -10.88 19.56 13.40
N GLU A 165 -11.51 20.65 13.85
CA GLU A 165 -12.96 20.83 13.81
C GLU A 165 -13.48 20.86 12.36
N ASP A 166 -12.86 21.66 11.49
CA ASP A 166 -13.26 21.74 10.07
C ASP A 166 -13.09 20.39 9.35
N ALA A 167 -12.01 19.67 9.66
CA ALA A 167 -11.76 18.34 9.10
C ALA A 167 -12.84 17.34 9.52
N VAL A 168 -13.19 17.32 10.82
CA VAL A 168 -14.28 16.48 11.34
C VAL A 168 -15.60 16.83 10.67
N THR A 169 -15.95 18.13 10.59
CA THR A 169 -17.21 18.57 9.97
C THR A 169 -17.27 18.15 8.50
N LYS A 170 -16.23 18.43 7.71
CA LYS A 170 -16.20 18.02 6.29
C LYS A 170 -16.27 16.52 6.11
N GLU A 171 -15.53 15.74 6.90
CA GLU A 171 -15.57 14.28 6.82
C GLU A 171 -16.97 13.75 7.13
N MET A 172 -17.58 14.20 8.22
CA MET A 172 -18.92 13.77 8.62
C MET A 172 -19.98 14.15 7.56
N ASP A 173 -19.93 15.37 7.03
CA ASP A 173 -20.85 15.82 5.97
C ASP A 173 -20.65 15.01 4.68
N SER A 174 -19.40 14.65 4.37
CA SER A 174 -19.07 13.89 3.17
C SER A 174 -19.35 12.38 3.28
N CYS A 175 -19.36 11.81 4.48
CA CYS A 175 -19.49 10.37 4.70
C CYS A 175 -20.90 9.93 5.16
N VAL A 176 -21.74 10.84 5.66
CA VAL A 176 -23.11 10.52 6.13
C VAL A 176 -24.15 10.76 5.04
N SER A 177 -25.06 9.80 4.82
CA SER A 177 -26.12 9.95 3.82
C SER A 177 -27.32 10.67 4.41
N ALA A 178 -28.14 11.29 3.56
CA ALA A 178 -29.34 12.00 4.00
C ALA A 178 -30.30 11.09 4.80
N THR A 179 -30.27 9.79 4.54
CA THR A 179 -31.10 8.75 5.17
C THR A 179 -30.51 8.12 6.43
N GLU A 180 -29.23 8.35 6.75
CA GLU A 180 -28.54 7.72 7.90
C GLU A 180 -28.54 8.56 9.19
N LYS A 181 -29.30 9.66 9.23
CA LYS A 181 -29.42 10.49 10.44
C LYS A 181 -30.10 9.79 11.62
N GLU A 182 -30.66 8.60 11.43
CA GLU A 182 -31.34 7.83 12.47
C GLU A 182 -30.82 6.37 12.50
N GLY A 183 -30.05 6.02 13.54
CA GLY A 183 -29.71 4.62 13.85
C GLY A 183 -28.27 4.38 14.35
N MET A 184 -28.09 4.35 15.67
CA MET A 184 -26.85 4.04 16.40
C MET A 184 -26.44 2.55 16.31
N SER A 185 -26.16 2.04 15.11
CA SER A 185 -25.39 0.80 14.98
C SER A 185 -23.90 1.14 14.86
N LYS A 186 -23.08 0.59 15.77
CA LYS A 186 -21.62 0.76 15.82
C LYS A 186 -20.94 -0.11 14.75
N SER A 187 -21.03 0.30 13.49
CA SER A 187 -20.37 -0.38 12.37
C SER A 187 -19.02 0.27 12.04
N GLN A 188 -18.03 -0.55 11.65
CA GLN A 188 -16.71 -0.11 11.15
C GLN A 188 -16.85 0.82 9.92
N TYR A 189 -17.87 0.58 9.08
CA TYR A 189 -18.10 1.25 7.80
C TYR A 189 -19.03 2.47 7.89
N LYS A 190 -19.15 3.07 9.09
CA LYS A 190 -19.85 4.35 9.29
C LYS A 190 -18.86 5.46 9.64
N ALA A 191 -19.29 6.70 9.40
CA ALA A 191 -18.56 7.88 9.86
C ALA A 191 -18.68 8.02 11.38
N HIS A 192 -17.56 8.27 12.06
CA HIS A 192 -17.52 8.46 13.52
C HIS A 192 -16.82 9.78 13.83
N GLN A 193 -17.48 10.69 14.55
CA GLN A 193 -17.01 12.06 14.79
C GLN A 193 -15.62 12.10 15.43
N GLN A 194 -15.35 11.22 16.40
CA GLN A 194 -14.05 11.12 17.08
C GLN A 194 -12.88 10.82 16.12
N PHE A 195 -13.18 10.19 14.97
CA PHE A 195 -12.20 9.83 13.94
C PHE A 195 -12.42 10.60 12.64
N GLY A 196 -13.18 11.71 12.68
CA GLY A 196 -13.49 12.53 11.51
C GLY A 196 -12.25 13.25 10.96
N ASP A 197 -11.29 13.62 11.81
CA ASP A 197 -9.98 14.06 11.33
C ASP A 197 -9.08 12.85 11.06
N ARG A 198 -9.09 12.41 9.81
CA ARG A 198 -8.30 11.24 9.35
C ARG A 198 -6.78 11.47 9.42
N ARG A 199 -6.30 12.68 9.72
CA ARG A 199 -4.87 12.98 9.91
C ARG A 199 -4.39 12.64 11.33
N GLY A 200 -5.28 12.50 12.29
CA GLY A 200 -4.94 12.27 13.70
C GLY A 200 -4.20 10.95 13.92
N GLY A 201 -2.99 11.01 14.51
CA GLY A 201 -2.18 9.82 14.85
C GLY A 201 -1.57 9.10 13.65
N VAL A 202 -1.59 9.72 12.46
CA VAL A 202 -1.08 9.15 11.22
C VAL A 202 0.25 9.83 10.86
N THR A 203 1.31 9.04 10.66
CA THR A 203 2.61 9.56 10.22
C THR A 203 2.82 9.20 8.75
N GLY A 204 2.93 10.22 7.88
CA GLY A 204 3.33 10.03 6.49
C GLY A 204 2.24 9.48 5.56
N ALA A 205 0.96 9.69 5.88
CA ALA A 205 -0.14 9.36 4.96
C ALA A 205 -1.03 10.58 4.70
N ARG A 206 -1.16 10.94 3.42
CA ARG A 206 -2.00 12.06 2.97
C ARG A 206 -3.48 11.75 3.13
N THR A 207 -4.24 12.80 3.40
CA THR A 207 -5.69 12.76 3.58
C THR A 207 -6.35 13.87 2.75
N TYR A 208 -7.34 13.49 1.93
CA TYR A 208 -8.17 14.42 1.15
C TYR A 208 -9.55 14.54 1.77
N PHE A 209 -9.98 15.74 2.13
CA PHE A 209 -11.33 15.99 2.60
C PHE A 209 -12.18 16.43 1.41
N TYR A 210 -13.29 15.75 1.17
CA TYR A 210 -14.20 16.13 0.10
C TYR A 210 -14.80 17.50 0.38
N SER A 211 -14.77 18.39 -0.62
CA SER A 211 -15.52 19.65 -0.59
C SER A 211 -16.66 19.63 -1.60
N ASP A 212 -16.33 19.39 -2.87
CA ASP A 212 -17.23 19.44 -4.01
C ASP A 212 -16.58 18.75 -5.23
N GLU A 213 -17.39 18.57 -6.28
CA GLU A 213 -16.97 17.94 -7.53
C GLU A 213 -15.92 18.76 -8.29
N ALA A 214 -15.97 20.09 -8.24
CA ALA A 214 -15.00 20.93 -8.94
C ALA A 214 -13.60 20.79 -8.34
N LYS A 215 -13.51 20.57 -7.01
CA LYS A 215 -12.25 20.25 -6.35
C LYS A 215 -11.73 18.87 -6.72
N CYS A 216 -12.62 17.88 -6.85
CA CYS A 216 -12.25 16.56 -7.37
C CYS A 216 -11.69 16.65 -8.81
N ASP A 217 -12.27 17.53 -9.65
CA ASP A 217 -11.74 17.80 -11.00
C ASP A 217 -10.36 18.46 -10.95
N GLN A 218 -10.12 19.41 -10.03
CA GLN A 218 -8.80 20.01 -9.83
C GLN A 218 -7.75 18.99 -9.37
N HIS A 219 -8.12 18.05 -8.50
CA HIS A 219 -7.27 16.94 -8.10
C HIS A 219 -6.92 16.06 -9.31
N MET A 220 -7.93 15.67 -10.11
CA MET A 220 -7.73 14.91 -11.35
C MET A 220 -6.80 15.65 -12.33
N GLU A 221 -7.02 16.94 -12.60
CA GLU A 221 -6.16 17.75 -13.47
C GLU A 221 -4.70 17.75 -13.00
N THR A 222 -4.50 17.73 -11.67
CA THR A 222 -3.16 17.70 -11.12
C THR A 222 -2.52 16.32 -11.28
N PHE A 223 -3.26 15.24 -11.04
CA PHE A 223 -2.78 13.89 -11.33
C PHE A 223 -2.45 13.69 -12.81
N LEU A 224 -3.23 14.25 -13.74
CA LEU A 224 -2.89 14.26 -15.17
C LEU A 224 -1.54 14.95 -15.45
N LYS A 225 -1.28 16.10 -14.80
CA LYS A 225 0.02 16.79 -14.91
C LYS A 225 1.16 15.94 -14.34
N CYS A 226 0.94 15.22 -13.24
CA CYS A 226 1.91 14.30 -12.66
C CYS A 226 2.22 13.13 -13.61
N ILE A 227 1.20 12.48 -14.16
CA ILE A 227 1.34 11.41 -15.16
C ILE A 227 2.18 11.92 -16.34
N LYS A 228 1.83 13.07 -16.91
CA LYS A 228 2.58 13.67 -18.02
C LYS A 228 4.05 13.96 -17.67
N ALA A 229 4.31 14.43 -16.45
CA ALA A 229 5.69 14.65 -16.00
C ALA A 229 6.48 13.35 -15.86
N SER A 230 5.87 12.29 -15.31
CA SER A 230 6.49 10.97 -15.15
C SER A 230 6.85 10.36 -16.50
N GLY A 231 5.92 10.37 -17.47
CA GLY A 231 6.13 9.79 -18.80
C GLY A 231 7.16 10.56 -19.63
N GLY A 232 7.15 11.89 -19.55
CA GLY A 232 8.14 12.73 -20.26
C GLY A 232 9.56 12.69 -19.69
N SER A 233 9.76 12.09 -18.51
CA SER A 233 11.04 12.11 -17.79
C SER A 233 11.65 10.71 -17.60
N SER A 234 10.85 9.65 -17.72
CA SER A 234 11.30 8.27 -17.51
C SER A 234 10.58 7.26 -18.40
N VAL A 235 11.29 6.23 -18.89
CA VAL A 235 10.72 5.15 -19.72
C VAL A 235 9.77 4.24 -18.93
N ASP A 236 9.81 4.36 -17.59
CA ASP A 236 9.21 3.45 -16.62
C ASP A 236 8.65 4.22 -15.41
N GLY A 237 8.13 5.43 -15.66
CA GLY A 237 7.67 6.32 -14.60
C GLY A 237 6.46 5.78 -13.84
N PHE A 238 6.35 6.16 -12.57
CA PHE A 238 5.15 5.93 -11.78
C PHE A 238 4.47 7.24 -11.39
N SER A 239 3.16 7.20 -11.20
CA SER A 239 2.40 8.26 -10.54
C SER A 239 1.46 7.64 -9.52
N ALA A 240 1.41 8.20 -8.31
CA ALA A 240 0.50 7.75 -7.26
C ALA A 240 -0.77 8.60 -7.23
N ILE A 241 -1.90 7.96 -6.93
CA ILE A 241 -3.21 8.60 -6.72
C ILE A 241 -3.89 8.03 -5.47
N LYS A 242 -4.81 8.80 -4.87
CA LYS A 242 -5.70 8.33 -3.80
C LYS A 242 -7.14 8.38 -4.29
N MET A 243 -7.92 7.35 -3.99
CA MET A 243 -9.31 7.24 -4.47
C MET A 243 -10.19 8.31 -3.82
N THR A 244 -9.94 8.64 -2.54
CA THR A 244 -10.69 9.69 -1.82
C THR A 244 -10.48 11.09 -2.40
N ALA A 245 -9.47 11.31 -3.24
CA ALA A 245 -9.27 12.58 -3.94
C ALA A 245 -10.16 12.74 -5.20
N LEU A 246 -10.79 11.65 -5.66
CA LEU A 246 -11.53 11.61 -6.94
C LEU A 246 -13.05 11.73 -6.78
N GLY A 247 -13.56 11.75 -5.55
CA GLY A 247 -14.98 11.90 -5.31
C GLY A 247 -15.34 11.75 -3.84
N ARG A 248 -16.65 11.68 -3.58
CA ARG A 248 -17.18 11.65 -2.22
C ARG A 248 -16.88 10.30 -1.53
N PRO A 249 -16.22 10.30 -0.35
CA PRO A 249 -15.79 9.08 0.35
C PRO A 249 -16.93 8.18 0.85
N GLN A 250 -18.14 8.74 1.03
CA GLN A 250 -19.35 7.96 1.37
C GLN A 250 -19.57 6.75 0.47
N PHE A 251 -19.37 6.89 -0.84
CA PHE A 251 -19.54 5.78 -1.76
C PHE A 251 -18.57 4.63 -1.41
N LEU A 252 -17.31 4.96 -1.13
CA LEU A 252 -16.29 3.97 -0.76
C LEU A 252 -16.62 3.27 0.56
N LEU A 253 -17.18 3.99 1.55
CA LEU A 253 -17.66 3.39 2.80
C LEU A 253 -18.78 2.39 2.56
N LYS A 254 -19.85 2.83 1.90
CA LYS A 254 -21.03 2.00 1.62
C LYS A 254 -20.64 0.77 0.78
N PHE A 255 -19.84 0.97 -0.26
CA PHE A 255 -19.40 -0.12 -1.11
C PHE A 255 -18.47 -1.10 -0.36
N SER A 256 -17.60 -0.60 0.53
CA SER A 256 -16.78 -1.46 1.38
C SER A 256 -17.61 -2.29 2.35
N GLU A 257 -18.65 -1.69 2.95
CA GLU A 257 -19.58 -2.42 3.83
C GLU A 257 -20.25 -3.58 3.08
N VAL A 258 -20.73 -3.32 1.86
CA VAL A 258 -21.36 -4.31 0.99
C VAL A 258 -20.41 -5.45 0.67
N LEU A 259 -19.19 -5.15 0.21
CA LEU A 259 -18.20 -6.16 -0.13
C LEU A 259 -17.85 -7.05 1.07
N VAL A 260 -17.74 -6.46 2.26
CA VAL A 260 -17.41 -7.21 3.48
C VAL A 260 -18.59 -8.04 3.97
N LYS A 261 -19.82 -7.52 3.93
CA LYS A 261 -21.04 -8.30 4.23
C LYS A 261 -21.18 -9.48 3.27
N TRP A 262 -20.93 -9.26 1.98
CA TRP A 262 -20.98 -10.30 0.97
C TRP A 262 -19.93 -11.39 1.18
N LYS A 263 -18.70 -10.99 1.52
CA LYS A 263 -17.62 -11.92 1.88
C LYS A 263 -17.99 -12.74 3.12
N ARG A 264 -18.46 -12.07 4.19
CA ARG A 264 -18.89 -12.75 5.42
C ARG A 264 -20.04 -13.72 5.17
N PHE A 265 -20.93 -13.38 4.26
CA PHE A 265 -22.01 -14.26 3.88
C PHE A 265 -21.50 -15.54 3.19
N PHE A 266 -20.54 -15.42 2.26
CA PHE A 266 -19.87 -16.60 1.70
C PHE A 266 -19.21 -17.45 2.78
N SER A 267 -18.46 -16.84 3.70
CA SER A 267 -17.80 -17.56 4.80
C SER A 267 -18.80 -18.27 5.73
N PHE A 268 -19.95 -17.63 6.00
CA PHE A 268 -21.04 -18.25 6.75
C PHE A 268 -21.59 -19.48 6.02
N LEU A 269 -21.85 -19.38 4.72
CA LEU A 269 -22.31 -20.50 3.90
C LEU A 269 -21.28 -21.64 3.83
N ALA A 270 -19.99 -21.30 3.75
CA ALA A 270 -18.90 -22.27 3.78
C ALA A 270 -18.86 -23.02 5.11
N ALA A 271 -19.02 -22.31 6.23
CA ALA A 271 -19.09 -22.94 7.55
C ALA A 271 -20.27 -23.91 7.67
N GLN A 272 -21.45 -23.57 7.12
CA GLN A 272 -22.61 -24.48 7.11
C GLN A 272 -22.37 -25.78 6.32
N GLN A 273 -21.50 -25.74 5.31
CA GLN A 273 -21.09 -26.92 4.54
C GLN A 273 -19.86 -27.64 5.15
N GLY A 274 -19.44 -27.30 6.37
CA GLY A 274 -18.27 -27.91 7.02
C GLY A 274 -16.94 -27.52 6.39
N ARG A 275 -16.90 -26.39 5.68
CA ARG A 275 -15.72 -25.85 4.97
C ARG A 275 -15.05 -24.70 5.72
N ASP A 276 -15.42 -24.57 6.99
CA ASP A 276 -14.71 -23.82 8.03
C ASP A 276 -13.23 -24.21 8.06
N GLY A 277 -12.33 -23.21 8.14
CA GLY A 277 -10.89 -23.43 8.32
C GLY A 277 -10.08 -23.74 7.06
N MET A 278 -10.70 -23.96 5.90
CA MET A 278 -9.97 -24.08 4.62
C MET A 278 -9.44 -22.73 4.14
N GLU A 279 -8.33 -22.74 3.39
CA GLU A 279 -7.79 -21.53 2.78
C GLU A 279 -8.82 -20.88 1.85
N ALA A 280 -8.80 -19.55 1.76
CA ALA A 280 -9.80 -18.78 0.99
C ALA A 280 -9.92 -19.24 -0.49
N LEU A 281 -8.81 -19.67 -1.09
CA LEU A 281 -8.77 -20.17 -2.48
C LEU A 281 -9.29 -21.60 -2.64
N GLU A 282 -9.38 -22.37 -1.56
CA GLU A 282 -9.84 -23.77 -1.56
C GLU A 282 -11.32 -23.89 -1.19
N GLN A 283 -11.88 -22.85 -0.57
CA GLN A 283 -13.30 -22.80 -0.27
C GLN A 283 -14.12 -22.86 -1.57
N ARG A 284 -14.88 -23.94 -1.71
CA ARG A 284 -15.91 -24.14 -2.74
C ARG A 284 -17.24 -24.34 -2.01
N LEU A 285 -18.39 -23.95 -2.57
CA LEU A 285 -19.71 -24.27 -2.03
C LEU A 285 -20.44 -25.14 -3.04
N GLU A 286 -21.11 -26.20 -2.58
CA GLU A 286 -22.01 -26.97 -3.43
C GLU A 286 -23.31 -26.20 -3.66
N LEU A 287 -23.74 -26.12 -4.92
CA LEU A 287 -24.89 -25.33 -5.34
C LEU A 287 -26.22 -25.88 -4.81
N GLN A 288 -26.38 -27.20 -4.77
CA GLN A 288 -27.63 -27.83 -4.32
C GLN A 288 -27.89 -27.61 -2.82
N PRO A 289 -26.95 -27.93 -1.89
CA PRO A 289 -27.10 -27.59 -0.48
C PRO A 289 -27.27 -26.09 -0.23
N LEU A 290 -26.61 -25.25 -1.05
CA LEU A 290 -26.78 -23.80 -0.98
C LEU A 290 -28.22 -23.35 -1.32
N GLN A 291 -28.79 -23.86 -2.42
CA GLN A 291 -30.17 -23.55 -2.81
C GLN A 291 -31.17 -23.99 -1.73
N GLU A 292 -30.99 -25.18 -1.15
CA GLU A 292 -31.84 -25.72 -0.09
C GLU A 292 -31.76 -24.85 1.18
N PHE A 293 -30.56 -24.45 1.58
CA PHE A 293 -30.34 -23.57 2.72
C PHE A 293 -30.95 -22.17 2.50
N MET A 294 -30.73 -21.58 1.33
CA MET A 294 -31.31 -20.28 0.95
C MET A 294 -32.84 -20.30 0.98
N THR A 295 -33.44 -21.37 0.46
CA THR A 295 -34.90 -21.56 0.48
C THR A 295 -35.41 -21.68 1.92
N THR A 296 -34.66 -22.35 2.80
CA THR A 296 -34.99 -22.47 4.23
C THR A 296 -34.96 -21.11 4.94
N LEU A 297 -34.08 -20.20 4.53
CA LEU A 297 -34.01 -18.82 5.03
C LEU A 297 -35.10 -17.90 4.44
N GLY A 298 -36.01 -18.43 3.61
CA GLY A 298 -37.10 -17.68 3.01
C GLY A 298 -36.73 -16.92 1.74
N ALA A 299 -35.57 -17.20 1.16
CA ALA A 299 -35.15 -16.56 -0.08
C ALA A 299 -35.94 -17.15 -1.27
N THR A 300 -36.51 -16.28 -2.11
CA THR A 300 -37.31 -16.68 -3.27
C THR A 300 -36.52 -16.48 -4.56
N GLY A 301 -36.44 -17.53 -5.40
CA GLY A 301 -35.76 -17.48 -6.69
C GLY A 301 -34.95 -18.73 -7.01
N ASP A 302 -34.51 -18.80 -8.27
CA ASP A 302 -33.60 -19.83 -8.77
C ASP A 302 -32.15 -19.37 -8.56
N PHE A 303 -31.54 -19.71 -7.42
CA PHE A 303 -30.14 -19.42 -7.11
C PHE A 303 -29.21 -20.34 -7.92
N HIS A 304 -29.66 -21.54 -8.29
CA HIS A 304 -28.90 -22.38 -9.21
C HIS A 304 -28.68 -21.66 -10.54
N GLY A 305 -29.72 -20.99 -11.06
CA GLY A 305 -29.66 -20.12 -12.23
C GLY A 305 -28.58 -19.03 -12.16
N TRP A 306 -28.27 -18.51 -10.96
CA TRP A 306 -27.32 -17.41 -10.77
C TRP A 306 -25.89 -17.76 -11.20
N PHE A 307 -25.53 -19.04 -11.12
CA PHE A 307 -24.18 -19.53 -11.36
C PHE A 307 -24.07 -20.38 -12.63
N THR A 308 -25.18 -20.55 -13.36
CA THR A 308 -25.23 -21.31 -14.61
C THR A 308 -24.96 -20.46 -15.86
N GLY A 309 -24.98 -19.13 -15.73
CA GLY A 309 -24.70 -18.18 -16.81
C GLY A 309 -23.20 -18.09 -17.11
N GLU A 310 -22.81 -18.65 -18.25
CA GLU A 310 -21.48 -18.58 -18.88
C GLU A 310 -20.30 -19.11 -18.03
N LYS A 311 -20.10 -20.43 -18.12
CA LYS A 311 -18.98 -21.25 -17.64
C LYS A 311 -19.04 -21.64 -16.17
N GLN A 312 -19.73 -22.75 -15.85
CA GLN A 312 -19.21 -23.79 -14.96
C GLN A 312 -20.13 -25.03 -14.96
N GLY A 313 -19.55 -26.19 -15.26
CA GLY A 313 -20.22 -27.50 -15.23
C GLY A 313 -19.90 -28.34 -13.98
N SER A 314 -19.36 -27.73 -12.92
CA SER A 314 -18.83 -28.44 -11.74
C SER A 314 -19.83 -28.64 -10.59
N GLY A 315 -20.96 -27.93 -10.59
CA GLY A 315 -21.93 -27.98 -9.48
C GLY A 315 -21.46 -27.30 -8.18
N THR A 316 -20.32 -26.62 -8.21
CA THR A 316 -19.75 -25.90 -7.06
C THR A 316 -19.33 -24.49 -7.45
N ILE A 317 -19.43 -23.55 -6.53
CA ILE A 317 -19.01 -22.15 -6.70
C ILE A 317 -17.86 -21.83 -5.78
N ASP A 318 -16.94 -20.98 -6.21
CA ASP A 318 -15.89 -20.49 -5.34
C ASP A 318 -16.03 -19.02 -4.97
N ARG A 319 -15.08 -18.51 -4.19
CA ARG A 319 -15.12 -17.14 -3.71
C ARG A 319 -14.96 -16.11 -4.84
N LEU A 320 -14.26 -16.44 -5.93
CA LEU A 320 -14.14 -15.56 -7.08
C LEU A 320 -15.44 -15.54 -7.90
N ASP A 321 -16.04 -16.71 -8.13
CA ASP A 321 -17.35 -16.83 -8.79
C ASP A 321 -18.45 -16.12 -7.98
N TRP A 322 -18.37 -16.19 -6.65
CA TRP A 322 -19.25 -15.47 -5.75
C TRP A 322 -19.07 -13.95 -5.83
N ASN A 323 -17.82 -13.48 -5.96
CA ASN A 323 -17.53 -12.06 -6.07
C ASN A 323 -17.99 -11.47 -7.41
N SER A 324 -17.86 -12.21 -8.52
CA SER A 324 -18.32 -11.73 -9.83
C SER A 324 -19.83 -11.50 -9.90
N LEU A 325 -20.61 -12.17 -9.04
CA LEU A 325 -22.05 -11.89 -8.91
C LEU A 325 -22.34 -10.46 -8.47
N ILE A 326 -21.47 -9.85 -7.65
CA ILE A 326 -21.64 -8.44 -7.30
C ILE A 326 -21.48 -7.58 -8.54
N ASP A 327 -20.48 -7.84 -9.38
CA ASP A 327 -20.18 -7.00 -10.55
C ASP A 327 -21.30 -7.03 -11.60
N ASP A 328 -21.85 -8.21 -11.88
CA ASP A 328 -22.95 -8.35 -12.84
C ASP A 328 -24.27 -7.77 -12.31
N ARG A 329 -24.43 -7.72 -10.98
CA ARG A 329 -25.67 -7.30 -10.31
C ARG A 329 -25.65 -5.88 -9.77
N ILE A 330 -24.50 -5.21 -9.69
CA ILE A 330 -24.45 -3.74 -9.46
C ILE A 330 -25.22 -3.00 -10.57
N LYS A 331 -25.39 -3.60 -11.75
CA LYS A 331 -26.29 -3.09 -12.81
C LYS A 331 -27.79 -3.21 -12.47
N ILE A 332 -28.15 -4.00 -11.46
CA ILE A 332 -29.54 -4.30 -11.04
C ILE A 332 -29.64 -4.08 -9.52
N SER A 333 -29.79 -2.82 -9.12
CA SER A 333 -29.88 -2.32 -7.73
C SER A 333 -30.94 -2.98 -6.84
N ASP A 334 -31.81 -3.85 -7.37
CA ASP A 334 -33.02 -4.32 -6.70
C ASP A 334 -32.95 -5.76 -6.14
N LEU A 335 -31.85 -6.50 -6.29
CA LEU A 335 -31.85 -7.97 -6.06
C LEU A 335 -30.83 -8.54 -5.05
N LEU A 336 -29.98 -7.72 -4.44
CA LEU A 336 -29.02 -8.24 -3.46
C LEU A 336 -29.64 -8.18 -2.06
N VAL A 337 -30.10 -9.32 -1.54
CA VAL A 337 -30.43 -9.50 -0.12
C VAL A 337 -29.44 -10.48 0.51
N VAL A 338 -28.99 -10.18 1.73
CA VAL A 338 -28.10 -11.04 2.53
C VAL A 338 -28.70 -11.27 3.90
N PRO A 339 -28.50 -12.45 4.51
CA PRO A 339 -28.89 -12.67 5.89
C PRO A 339 -28.02 -11.81 6.80
N ASN A 340 -28.67 -11.00 7.63
CA ASN A 340 -28.03 -10.32 8.73
C ASN A 340 -27.58 -11.37 9.75
N LEU A 341 -26.28 -11.44 10.01
CA LEU A 341 -25.68 -12.47 10.87
C LEU A 341 -26.00 -12.27 12.37
N GLU A 342 -26.48 -11.09 12.77
CA GLU A 342 -26.92 -10.80 14.13
C GLU A 342 -28.41 -11.13 14.32
N THR A 343 -29.24 -10.84 13.32
CA THR A 343 -30.72 -10.98 13.42
C THR A 343 -31.28 -12.24 12.75
N GLY A 344 -30.49 -12.87 11.88
CA GLY A 344 -30.90 -14.03 11.07
C GLY A 344 -31.89 -13.71 9.94
N GLN A 345 -32.26 -12.44 9.74
CA GLN A 345 -33.24 -12.01 8.73
C GLN A 345 -32.56 -11.59 7.43
N LEU A 346 -33.24 -11.78 6.29
CA LEU A 346 -32.75 -11.28 4.99
C LEU A 346 -32.95 -9.76 4.90
N GLU A 347 -31.86 -9.04 4.63
CA GLU A 347 -31.83 -7.58 4.46
C GLU A 347 -31.23 -7.21 3.11
N PRO A 348 -31.69 -6.12 2.46
CA PRO A 348 -31.01 -5.60 1.27
C PRO A 348 -29.53 -5.31 1.55
N LEU A 349 -28.65 -5.86 0.72
CA LEU A 349 -27.21 -5.63 0.78
C LEU A 349 -26.88 -4.15 0.49
N LEU A 350 -27.68 -3.51 -0.36
CA LEU A 350 -27.65 -2.07 -0.61
C LEU A 350 -29.00 -1.46 -0.20
N ASN A 351 -28.96 -0.44 0.65
CA ASN A 351 -30.02 0.58 0.63
C ASN A 351 -29.91 1.29 -0.72
N LYS A 352 -31.03 1.49 -1.43
CA LYS A 352 -31.04 2.18 -2.73
C LYS A 352 -30.23 3.47 -2.63
N PHE A 353 -29.17 3.57 -3.44
CA PHE A 353 -28.47 4.84 -3.61
C PHE A 353 -29.47 5.87 -4.11
N THR A 354 -29.39 7.08 -3.57
CA THR A 354 -30.09 8.22 -4.15
C THR A 354 -29.53 8.50 -5.56
N GLU A 355 -30.33 9.12 -6.44
CA GLU A 355 -29.86 9.47 -7.78
C GLU A 355 -28.57 10.30 -7.77
N GLU A 356 -28.39 11.14 -6.74
CA GLU A 356 -27.18 11.95 -6.60
C GLU A 356 -25.97 11.10 -6.17
N GLU A 357 -26.14 10.13 -5.27
CA GLU A 357 -25.07 9.20 -4.89
C GLU A 357 -24.62 8.36 -6.10
N GLU A 358 -25.55 7.90 -6.95
CA GLU A 358 -25.19 7.21 -8.19
C GLU A 358 -24.42 8.11 -9.16
N LYS A 359 -24.81 9.38 -9.30
CA LYS A 359 -24.09 10.35 -10.14
C LYS A 359 -22.68 10.61 -9.59
N GLN A 360 -22.53 10.77 -8.28
CA GLN A 360 -21.24 10.95 -7.60
C GLN A 360 -20.32 9.74 -7.80
N MET A 361 -20.86 8.52 -7.65
CA MET A 361 -20.14 7.28 -7.96
C MET A 361 -19.68 7.27 -9.43
N LYS A 362 -20.59 7.53 -10.38
CA LYS A 362 -20.27 7.55 -11.82
C LYS A 362 -19.15 8.55 -12.14
N ARG A 363 -19.18 9.75 -11.54
CA ARG A 363 -18.11 10.76 -11.71
C ARG A 363 -16.78 10.28 -11.15
N MET A 364 -16.74 9.69 -9.96
CA MET A 364 -15.51 9.14 -9.37
C MET A 364 -14.89 8.07 -10.30
N LEU A 365 -15.71 7.15 -10.81
CA LEU A 365 -15.26 6.11 -11.74
C LEU A 365 -14.79 6.69 -13.08
N GLN A 366 -15.48 7.69 -13.62
CA GLN A 366 -15.06 8.40 -14.82
C GLN A 366 -13.70 9.08 -14.64
N ARG A 367 -13.45 9.74 -13.50
CA ARG A 367 -12.15 10.35 -13.22
C ARG A 367 -11.03 9.31 -13.14
N LEU A 368 -11.30 8.18 -12.49
CA LEU A 368 -10.35 7.08 -12.40
C LEU A 368 -10.02 6.51 -13.79
N ASP A 369 -11.03 6.31 -14.63
CA ASP A 369 -10.90 5.85 -16.01
C ASP A 369 -10.08 6.82 -16.87
N VAL A 370 -10.35 8.13 -16.78
CA VAL A 370 -9.56 9.17 -17.47
C VAL A 370 -8.09 9.12 -17.04
N LEU A 371 -7.80 8.94 -15.75
CA LEU A 371 -6.43 8.83 -15.25
C LEU A 371 -5.73 7.56 -15.73
N ALA A 372 -6.44 6.43 -15.73
CA ALA A 372 -5.93 5.14 -16.20
C ALA A 372 -5.59 5.19 -17.71
N ASN A 373 -6.51 5.68 -18.54
CA ASN A 373 -6.27 5.86 -19.96
C ASN A 373 -5.09 6.82 -20.22
N HIS A 374 -5.03 7.94 -19.50
CA HIS A 374 -3.92 8.89 -19.67
C HIS A 374 -2.56 8.29 -19.26
N ALA A 375 -2.54 7.44 -18.24
CA ALA A 375 -1.35 6.71 -17.81
C ALA A 375 -0.89 5.71 -18.89
N GLU A 376 -1.81 4.97 -19.49
CA GLU A 376 -1.51 4.07 -20.61
C GLU A 376 -0.92 4.82 -21.82
N GLU A 377 -1.59 5.90 -22.26
CA GLU A 377 -1.15 6.75 -23.39
C GLU A 377 0.28 7.29 -23.20
N HIS A 378 0.63 7.63 -21.97
CA HIS A 378 1.95 8.18 -21.63
C HIS A 378 2.95 7.12 -21.16
N SER A 379 2.59 5.83 -21.20
CA SER A 379 3.40 4.71 -20.70
C SER A 379 3.90 4.91 -19.26
N VAL A 380 3.01 5.40 -18.41
CA VAL A 380 3.23 5.57 -16.97
C VAL A 380 2.46 4.50 -16.22
N ARG A 381 3.05 4.01 -15.14
CA ARG A 381 2.39 3.07 -14.23
C ARG A 381 1.66 3.84 -13.13
N LEU A 382 0.35 3.66 -13.04
CA LEU A 382 -0.52 4.33 -12.09
C LEU A 382 -0.65 3.47 -10.82
N MET A 383 -0.23 4.02 -9.68
CA MET A 383 -0.35 3.38 -8.37
C MET A 383 -1.54 3.96 -7.62
N VAL A 384 -2.52 3.12 -7.29
CA VAL A 384 -3.59 3.51 -6.38
C VAL A 384 -3.11 3.23 -4.95
N ASP A 385 -2.90 4.30 -4.18
CA ASP A 385 -2.45 4.19 -2.80
C ASP A 385 -3.55 3.59 -1.92
N ALA A 386 -3.12 2.73 -1.00
CA ALA A 386 -4.01 2.25 0.05
C ALA A 386 -4.36 3.38 1.03
N GLU A 387 -5.54 3.26 1.62
CA GLU A 387 -6.08 4.19 2.61
C GLU A 387 -6.54 3.40 3.85
N GLN A 388 -7.36 4.02 4.71
CA GLN A 388 -7.85 3.38 5.93
C GLN A 388 -8.69 2.12 5.64
N THR A 389 -8.73 1.19 6.61
CA THR A 389 -9.34 -0.14 6.44
C THR A 389 -10.80 -0.11 6.03
N TYR A 390 -11.54 0.92 6.42
CA TYR A 390 -12.96 1.07 6.11
C TYR A 390 -13.25 1.58 4.69
N PHE A 391 -12.25 2.09 3.96
CA PHE A 391 -12.34 2.41 2.53
C PHE A 391 -11.68 1.34 1.65
N GLN A 392 -10.71 0.61 2.22
CA GLN A 392 -9.80 -0.24 1.45
C GLN A 392 -10.48 -1.34 0.62
N PRO A 393 -11.56 -2.02 1.07
CA PRO A 393 -12.24 -3.02 0.25
C PRO A 393 -12.77 -2.46 -1.07
N ALA A 394 -13.43 -1.28 -1.04
CA ALA A 394 -13.89 -0.59 -2.23
C ALA A 394 -12.73 -0.15 -3.12
N ILE A 395 -11.71 0.48 -2.53
CA ILE A 395 -10.52 0.96 -3.27
C ILE A 395 -9.83 -0.20 -3.99
N SER A 396 -9.60 -1.32 -3.29
CA SER A 396 -8.96 -2.51 -3.83
C SER A 396 -9.76 -3.10 -4.98
N THR A 397 -11.07 -3.28 -4.79
CA THR A 397 -11.97 -3.86 -5.81
C THR A 397 -11.99 -3.01 -7.08
N LEU A 398 -12.19 -1.69 -6.94
CA LEU A 398 -12.18 -0.77 -8.08
C LEU A 398 -10.83 -0.73 -8.79
N THR A 399 -9.72 -0.87 -8.04
CA THR A 399 -8.39 -0.90 -8.64
C THR A 399 -8.14 -2.20 -9.40
N VAL A 400 -8.60 -3.34 -8.89
CA VAL A 400 -8.52 -4.63 -9.59
C VAL A 400 -9.36 -4.61 -10.87
N GLU A 401 -10.55 -4.01 -10.85
CA GLU A 401 -11.33 -3.82 -12.09
C GLU A 401 -10.59 -2.94 -13.12
N MET A 402 -9.89 -1.90 -12.67
CA MET A 402 -9.02 -1.12 -13.57
C MET A 402 -7.84 -1.93 -14.10
N GLN A 403 -7.24 -2.83 -13.30
CA GLN A 403 -6.22 -3.77 -13.81
C GLN A 403 -6.82 -4.71 -14.86
N ARG A 404 -8.00 -5.26 -14.60
CA ARG A 404 -8.71 -6.12 -15.54
C ARG A 404 -8.96 -5.41 -16.87
N ILE A 405 -9.29 -4.12 -16.88
CA ILE A 405 -9.52 -3.35 -18.11
C ILE A 405 -8.20 -3.01 -18.82
N TYR A 406 -7.23 -2.42 -18.10
CA TYR A 406 -6.06 -1.78 -18.70
C TYR A 406 -4.80 -2.65 -18.75
N ASN A 407 -4.65 -3.66 -17.89
CA ASN A 407 -3.44 -4.49 -17.82
C ASN A 407 -3.48 -5.68 -18.81
N ARG A 408 -3.78 -5.43 -20.09
CA ARG A 408 -3.95 -6.51 -21.10
C ARG A 408 -2.65 -6.99 -21.76
N GLY A 409 -1.65 -6.11 -21.89
CA GLY A 409 -0.34 -6.48 -22.46
C GLY A 409 0.86 -6.21 -21.53
N LYS A 410 0.67 -5.31 -20.56
CA LYS A 410 1.68 -4.95 -19.56
C LYS A 410 0.96 -4.41 -18.31
N PRO A 411 1.57 -4.46 -17.12
CA PRO A 411 1.01 -3.84 -15.93
C PRO A 411 1.07 -2.31 -16.04
N VAL A 412 -0.10 -1.66 -16.13
CA VAL A 412 -0.27 -0.20 -16.13
C VAL A 412 -0.79 0.24 -14.77
N ILE A 413 -1.81 -0.43 -14.25
CA ILE A 413 -2.45 -0.15 -12.96
C ILE A 413 -1.86 -1.05 -11.88
N PHE A 414 -1.57 -0.47 -10.71
CA PHE A 414 -1.02 -1.16 -9.55
C PHE A 414 -1.89 -0.91 -8.32
N ASN A 415 -2.34 -2.00 -7.69
CA ASN A 415 -3.01 -1.96 -6.41
C ASN A 415 -2.01 -2.00 -5.24
N THR A 416 -2.29 -1.26 -4.16
CA THR A 416 -1.45 -1.24 -2.96
C THR A 416 -2.00 -2.19 -1.90
N TYR A 417 -1.22 -3.21 -1.54
CA TYR A 417 -1.57 -4.17 -0.51
C TYR A 417 -0.84 -3.86 0.80
N GLN A 418 -1.59 -3.79 1.90
CA GLN A 418 -1.06 -3.44 3.22
C GLN A 418 -0.86 -4.70 4.07
N CYS A 419 0.39 -5.16 4.20
CA CYS A 419 0.74 -6.42 4.86
C CYS A 419 0.66 -6.39 6.39
N TYR A 420 0.37 -5.24 7.01
CA TYR A 420 -0.02 -5.17 8.42
C TYR A 420 -1.43 -5.71 8.68
N LEU A 421 -2.26 -5.92 7.64
CA LEU A 421 -3.60 -6.49 7.80
C LEU A 421 -3.53 -8.00 7.91
N LYS A 422 -4.39 -8.57 8.76
CA LYS A 422 -4.54 -10.03 8.92
C LYS A 422 -4.97 -10.71 7.61
N GLU A 423 -5.78 -10.02 6.79
CA GLU A 423 -6.33 -10.56 5.55
C GLU A 423 -5.43 -10.36 4.32
N ALA A 424 -4.26 -9.73 4.47
CA ALA A 424 -3.44 -9.31 3.32
C ALA A 424 -3.09 -10.47 2.38
N TYR A 425 -2.72 -11.64 2.93
CA TYR A 425 -2.38 -12.81 2.13
C TYR A 425 -3.58 -13.36 1.34
N ASP A 426 -4.74 -13.46 1.97
CA ASP A 426 -5.95 -13.97 1.31
C ASP A 426 -6.36 -13.07 0.15
N ILE A 427 -6.26 -11.74 0.33
CA ILE A 427 -6.60 -10.78 -0.72
C ILE A 427 -5.59 -10.87 -1.87
N VAL A 428 -4.28 -10.89 -1.58
CA VAL A 428 -3.23 -11.00 -2.62
C VAL A 428 -3.37 -12.28 -3.43
N THR A 429 -3.54 -13.41 -2.75
CA THR A 429 -3.63 -14.71 -3.42
C THR A 429 -4.88 -14.82 -4.29
N MET A 430 -6.00 -14.27 -3.83
CA MET A 430 -7.24 -14.17 -4.61
C MET A 430 -7.12 -13.29 -5.84
N ASP A 431 -6.55 -12.09 -5.72
CA ASP A 431 -6.43 -11.18 -6.87
C ASP A 431 -5.46 -11.74 -7.92
N VAL A 432 -4.40 -12.43 -7.49
CA VAL A 432 -3.50 -13.16 -8.39
C VAL A 432 -4.23 -14.30 -9.11
N GLU A 433 -5.00 -15.12 -8.39
CA GLU A 433 -5.78 -16.19 -9.00
C GLU A 433 -6.81 -15.66 -9.99
N LEU A 434 -7.49 -14.57 -9.66
CA LEU A 434 -8.43 -13.90 -10.55
C LEU A 434 -7.73 -13.43 -11.83
N SER A 435 -6.56 -12.79 -11.71
CA SER A 435 -5.75 -12.36 -12.85
C SER A 435 -5.37 -13.51 -13.77
N ARG A 436 -5.06 -14.67 -13.19
CA ARG A 436 -4.69 -15.88 -13.90
C ARG A 436 -5.87 -16.45 -14.68
N ARG A 437 -7.05 -16.53 -14.06
CA ARG A 437 -8.27 -17.06 -14.68
C ARG A 437 -8.74 -16.22 -15.85
N GLU A 438 -8.61 -14.90 -15.74
CA GLU A 438 -9.09 -13.95 -16.74
C GLU A 438 -8.03 -13.48 -17.74
N GLY A 439 -6.77 -13.82 -17.49
CA GLY A 439 -5.65 -13.59 -18.41
C GLY A 439 -5.21 -12.11 -18.52
N TRP A 440 -5.22 -11.35 -17.42
CA TRP A 440 -4.65 -9.99 -17.35
C TRP A 440 -3.40 -9.94 -16.47
N PHE A 441 -2.58 -8.89 -16.63
CA PHE A 441 -1.31 -8.74 -15.90
C PHE A 441 -1.55 -8.18 -14.50
N PHE A 442 -1.18 -8.94 -13.47
CA PHE A 442 -1.28 -8.51 -12.08
C PHE A 442 -0.22 -7.45 -11.72
N GLY A 443 -0.66 -6.34 -11.13
CA GLY A 443 0.18 -5.23 -10.68
C GLY A 443 -0.02 -4.95 -9.19
N ALA A 444 1.04 -5.13 -8.39
CA ALA A 444 1.00 -4.93 -6.95
C ALA A 444 2.08 -3.96 -6.43
N LYS A 445 1.73 -3.19 -5.42
CA LYS A 445 2.67 -2.47 -4.53
C LYS A 445 2.49 -3.03 -3.13
N LEU A 446 3.50 -3.70 -2.60
CA LEU A 446 3.48 -4.23 -1.23
C LEU A 446 4.06 -3.21 -0.25
N VAL A 447 3.26 -2.84 0.76
CA VAL A 447 3.67 -1.99 1.88
C VAL A 447 3.38 -2.70 3.19
N ARG A 448 3.98 -2.25 4.31
CA ARG A 448 3.51 -2.68 5.64
C ARG A 448 2.15 -2.05 5.94
N GLY A 449 2.10 -0.73 6.02
CA GLY A 449 0.89 0.04 6.30
C GLY A 449 1.26 1.36 6.99
N ALA A 450 0.40 2.37 6.92
CA ALA A 450 0.66 3.71 7.46
C ALA A 450 -0.28 4.12 8.61
N TYR A 451 -1.35 3.35 8.85
CA TYR A 451 -2.47 3.76 9.71
C TYR A 451 -2.55 2.97 11.04
N MET A 452 -1.50 2.22 11.42
CA MET A 452 -1.54 1.22 12.51
C MET A 452 -2.14 1.70 13.83
N TYR A 453 -1.70 2.85 14.34
CA TYR A 453 -2.18 3.39 15.62
C TYR A 453 -3.65 3.83 15.54
N GLN A 454 -4.02 4.50 14.45
CA GLN A 454 -5.39 4.94 14.19
C GLN A 454 -6.34 3.75 14.06
N GLU A 455 -5.94 2.69 13.35
CA GLU A 455 -6.76 1.48 13.17
C GLU A 455 -7.01 0.76 14.50
N ARG A 456 -5.98 0.55 15.33
CA ARG A 456 -6.14 -0.08 16.65
C ARG A 456 -7.05 0.72 17.58
N SER A 457 -6.79 2.03 17.69
CA SER A 457 -7.60 2.92 18.53
C SER A 457 -9.06 2.96 18.08
N ARG A 458 -9.29 2.96 16.76
CA ARG A 458 -10.63 2.93 16.18
C ARG A 458 -11.35 1.61 16.44
N ALA A 459 -10.66 0.48 16.32
CA ALA A 459 -11.22 -0.84 16.61
C ALA A 459 -11.67 -0.97 18.07
N GLU A 460 -10.84 -0.52 19.01
CA GLU A 460 -11.16 -0.53 20.44
C GLU A 460 -12.36 0.35 20.80
N GLU A 461 -12.39 1.60 20.33
CA GLU A 461 -13.44 2.57 20.66
C GLU A 461 -14.81 2.19 20.07
N ILE A 462 -14.83 1.72 18.82
CA ILE A 462 -16.07 1.32 18.13
C ILE A 462 -16.51 -0.09 18.57
N GLY A 463 -15.57 -0.96 18.93
CA GLY A 463 -15.82 -2.31 19.42
C GLY A 463 -15.88 -3.38 18.32
N TYR A 464 -15.06 -3.27 17.27
CA TYR A 464 -14.89 -4.31 16.25
C TYR A 464 -13.51 -4.97 16.36
N GLU A 465 -13.34 -6.14 15.73
CA GLU A 465 -12.06 -6.86 15.77
C GLU A 465 -10.93 -6.01 15.16
N ASP A 466 -9.81 -5.93 15.88
CA ASP A 466 -8.59 -5.30 15.36
C ASP A 466 -8.17 -5.96 14.02
N PRO A 467 -8.18 -5.21 12.90
CA PRO A 467 -7.90 -5.78 11.58
C PRO A 467 -6.41 -6.02 11.35
N ILE A 468 -5.52 -5.57 12.25
CA ILE A 468 -4.08 -5.60 12.04
C ILE A 468 -3.39 -6.76 12.78
N ASN A 469 -2.24 -7.17 12.26
CA ASN A 469 -1.38 -8.18 12.86
C ASN A 469 -0.94 -7.74 14.26
N PRO A 470 -0.79 -8.68 15.22
CA PRO A 470 -0.56 -8.37 16.64
C PRO A 470 0.75 -7.61 16.89
N ASP A 471 1.80 -7.90 16.12
CA ASP A 471 3.13 -7.34 16.31
C ASP A 471 3.87 -7.12 14.97
N TYR A 472 5.05 -6.51 15.11
CA TYR A 472 5.93 -6.16 13.99
C TYR A 472 6.45 -7.40 13.26
N GLU A 473 6.80 -8.44 14.01
CA GLU A 473 7.32 -9.71 13.51
C GLU A 473 6.28 -10.43 12.65
N THR A 474 5.04 -10.50 13.12
CA THR A 474 3.90 -11.08 12.38
C THR A 474 3.60 -10.28 11.12
N THR A 475 3.71 -8.95 11.16
CA THR A 475 3.60 -8.10 9.97
C THR A 475 4.72 -8.38 8.96
N ASN A 476 5.95 -8.64 9.42
CA ASN A 476 7.05 -9.00 8.52
C ASN A 476 6.83 -10.37 7.88
N MET A 477 6.40 -11.36 8.66
CA MET A 477 6.05 -12.68 8.12
C MET A 477 4.94 -12.58 7.08
N MET A 478 3.89 -11.79 7.34
CA MET A 478 2.82 -11.53 6.39
C MET A 478 3.35 -10.87 5.10
N TYR A 479 4.22 -9.87 5.23
CA TYR A 479 4.84 -9.20 4.07
C TYR A 479 5.65 -10.18 3.22
N HIS A 480 6.53 -10.98 3.85
CA HIS A 480 7.34 -11.97 3.13
C HIS A 480 6.48 -13.04 2.49
N LYS A 481 5.43 -13.52 3.18
CA LYS A 481 4.47 -14.51 2.64
C LYS A 481 3.77 -13.99 1.38
N CYS A 482 3.28 -12.74 1.41
CA CYS A 482 2.65 -12.11 0.24
C CYS A 482 3.66 -11.93 -0.91
N LEU A 483 4.87 -11.46 -0.58
CA LEU A 483 5.92 -11.25 -1.57
C LEU A 483 6.34 -12.55 -2.25
N ASP A 484 6.57 -13.61 -1.48
CA ASP A 484 7.01 -14.91 -1.99
C ASP A 484 5.98 -15.48 -2.97
N TYR A 485 4.69 -15.40 -2.62
CA TYR A 485 3.62 -15.84 -3.50
C TYR A 485 3.60 -15.09 -4.84
N ILE A 486 3.73 -13.76 -4.81
CA ILE A 486 3.76 -12.96 -6.05
C ILE A 486 5.03 -13.25 -6.86
N LEU A 487 6.20 -13.40 -6.21
CA LEU A 487 7.44 -13.74 -6.90
C LEU A 487 7.37 -15.11 -7.58
N ASP A 488 6.74 -16.10 -6.95
CA ASP A 488 6.51 -17.41 -7.56
C ASP A 488 5.58 -17.29 -8.78
N GLU A 489 4.52 -16.48 -8.69
CA GLU A 489 3.63 -16.20 -9.83
C GLU A 489 4.37 -15.57 -11.03
N ILE A 490 5.26 -14.61 -10.75
CA ILE A 490 6.08 -13.96 -11.79
C ILE A 490 6.92 -14.99 -12.56
N VAL A 491 7.44 -15.99 -11.86
CA VAL A 491 8.27 -17.03 -12.48
C VAL A 491 7.45 -18.02 -13.28
N LEU A 492 6.32 -18.44 -12.73
CA LEU A 492 5.46 -19.47 -13.34
C LEU A 492 4.73 -18.95 -14.57
N ASN A 493 4.09 -17.78 -14.49
CA ASN A 493 3.18 -17.28 -15.52
C ASN A 493 3.67 -16.01 -16.22
N ARG A 494 4.69 -15.32 -15.68
CA ARG A 494 5.25 -14.05 -16.21
C ARG A 494 4.26 -12.88 -16.33
N ASN A 495 3.03 -13.06 -15.90
CA ASN A 495 1.95 -12.08 -15.99
C ASN A 495 1.72 -11.32 -14.68
N ALA A 496 2.78 -11.08 -13.90
CA ALA A 496 2.71 -10.34 -12.65
C ALA A 496 3.87 -9.34 -12.51
N ASN A 497 3.67 -8.28 -11.74
CA ASN A 497 4.69 -7.31 -11.40
C ASN A 497 4.47 -6.75 -9.99
N VAL A 498 5.56 -6.61 -9.23
CA VAL A 498 5.50 -6.17 -7.84
C VAL A 498 6.48 -5.05 -7.55
N MET A 499 6.00 -3.99 -6.91
CA MET A 499 6.79 -2.96 -6.25
C MET A 499 6.96 -3.32 -4.78
N VAL A 500 8.19 -3.62 -4.38
CA VAL A 500 8.55 -3.91 -2.98
C VAL A 500 8.85 -2.59 -2.25
N ALA A 501 7.84 -1.99 -1.65
CA ALA A 501 7.98 -0.72 -0.93
C ALA A 501 8.33 -0.97 0.55
N SER A 502 9.64 -1.03 0.85
CA SER A 502 10.16 -1.23 2.21
C SER A 502 11.51 -0.53 2.41
N HIS A 503 11.70 0.08 3.58
CA HIS A 503 13.01 0.56 4.06
C HIS A 503 13.72 -0.43 4.98
N ASN A 504 13.07 -1.55 5.32
CA ASN A 504 13.65 -2.58 6.17
C ASN A 504 14.66 -3.43 5.38
N GLU A 505 15.90 -3.46 5.88
CA GLU A 505 17.04 -4.15 5.28
C GLU A 505 16.78 -5.65 5.07
N ASP A 506 16.16 -6.33 6.05
CA ASP A 506 15.89 -7.76 5.97
C ASP A 506 14.88 -8.08 4.86
N THR A 507 13.84 -7.26 4.67
CA THR A 507 12.90 -7.38 3.54
C THR A 507 13.62 -7.24 2.20
N VAL A 508 14.54 -6.27 2.07
CA VAL A 508 15.30 -6.08 0.83
C VAL A 508 16.20 -7.29 0.58
N LYS A 509 16.93 -7.76 1.60
CA LYS A 509 17.77 -8.96 1.52
C LYS A 509 16.96 -10.20 1.15
N HIS A 510 15.79 -10.40 1.75
CA HIS A 510 14.87 -11.51 1.46
C HIS A 510 14.46 -11.49 -0.02
N THR A 511 14.00 -10.34 -0.50
CA THR A 511 13.59 -10.12 -1.90
C THR A 511 14.70 -10.53 -2.88
N LEU A 512 15.92 -10.05 -2.65
CA LEU A 512 17.05 -10.32 -3.54
C LEU A 512 17.45 -11.80 -3.53
N ARG A 513 17.47 -12.44 -2.35
CA ARG A 513 17.74 -13.88 -2.25
C ARG A 513 16.71 -14.70 -3.02
N ARG A 514 15.43 -14.34 -2.90
CA ARG A 514 14.35 -15.00 -3.62
C ARG A 514 14.47 -14.81 -5.12
N GLN A 515 14.77 -13.60 -5.60
CA GLN A 515 15.04 -13.35 -7.01
C GLN A 515 16.18 -14.21 -7.57
N VAL A 516 17.30 -14.36 -6.84
CA VAL A 516 18.42 -15.22 -7.26
C VAL A 516 18.03 -16.70 -7.31
N SER A 517 17.32 -17.15 -6.28
CA SER A 517 16.81 -18.53 -6.18
C SER A 517 15.91 -18.85 -7.37
N LEU A 518 15.01 -17.94 -7.70
CA LEU A 518 14.05 -18.08 -8.79
C LEU A 518 14.72 -18.02 -10.17
N LEU A 519 15.70 -17.12 -10.37
CA LEU A 519 16.49 -17.07 -11.61
C LEU A 519 17.27 -18.38 -11.85
N HIS A 520 17.77 -19.02 -10.78
CA HIS A 520 18.39 -20.35 -10.91
C HIS A 520 17.38 -21.41 -11.33
N CYS A 521 16.19 -21.43 -10.72
CA CYS A 521 15.13 -22.35 -11.12
C CYS A 521 14.76 -22.18 -12.60
N MET A 522 14.65 -20.92 -13.07
CA MET A 522 14.36 -20.63 -14.48
C MET A 522 15.49 -20.98 -15.44
N ALA A 523 16.76 -20.97 -14.99
CA ALA A 523 17.90 -21.35 -15.82
C ALA A 523 18.09 -22.87 -15.90
N LEU A 524 17.50 -23.62 -14.97
CA LEU A 524 17.56 -25.09 -14.91
C LEU A 524 16.36 -25.78 -15.57
N ALA A 525 15.24 -25.06 -15.74
CA ALA A 525 14.05 -25.50 -16.47
C ALA A 525 14.17 -25.15 -17.96
#